data_AF-A0A7W1JLQ9-F1
#
_entry.id   AF-A0A7W1JLQ9-F1
#
_cell.length_a   1.000
_cell.length_b   1.000
_cell.length_c   1.000
_cell.angle_alpha   90.00
_cell.angle_beta   90.00
_cell.angle_gamma   90.00
#
_symmetry.space_group_name_H-M   'P 1'
#
loop_
_entity.id
_entity.type
_entity.pdbx_description
1 polymer ?
#
loop_
_entity_poly.entity_id
_entity_poly.type
_entity_poly.pdbx_seq_one_letter_code
_entity_poly.pdbx_strand_id
1 'polypeptide(L)'
;MARLVIAFVCVFVASATPTLAQPHVLPPGRPDVHISVTKSSVGPDYVRVRMQDEDYPRELLAKQIEALGRYMGMDIRGLQIVSSAGGGMIGNVLTADFAMNGLIDRQAGIFELASFARAFAGAPDQHRVDVLAITFEKERPKEGVTVATSSGSSAEVVSQYDANLNAVEYRITLKTQNPDEIDIPETIQVQTKQTRQASKGQSGGHLVPWVAAFAVAAGVLVYFALRPGRKAKQTTGQE
;
A
#
# COMPACT_ATOMS: atom_id res chain seq x y z
N MET A 1 52.96 -43.28 -14.45
CA MET A 1 52.32 -42.08 -15.01
C MET A 1 50.92 -41.95 -14.41
N ALA A 2 50.74 -41.10 -13.41
CA ALA A 2 49.44 -40.89 -12.76
C ALA A 2 48.92 -39.50 -13.12
N ARG A 3 47.75 -39.43 -13.77
CA ARG A 3 47.11 -38.17 -14.19
C ARG A 3 46.29 -37.62 -13.03
N LEU A 4 46.64 -36.41 -12.59
CA LEU A 4 45.93 -35.59 -11.63
C LEU A 4 44.71 -34.97 -12.34
N VAL A 5 43.50 -35.34 -11.93
CA VAL A 5 42.25 -34.71 -12.40
C VAL A 5 41.86 -33.66 -11.38
N ILE A 6 42.01 -32.38 -11.73
CA ILE A 6 41.60 -31.25 -10.90
C ILE A 6 40.11 -30.98 -11.20
N ALA A 7 39.25 -31.21 -10.22
CA ALA A 7 37.83 -30.88 -10.29
C ALA A 7 37.65 -29.40 -9.91
N PHE A 8 37.24 -28.60 -10.88
CA PHE A 8 36.95 -27.17 -10.74
C PHE A 8 35.56 -27.01 -10.10
N VAL A 9 35.50 -26.57 -8.84
CA VAL A 9 34.23 -26.25 -8.16
C VAL A 9 33.83 -24.82 -8.55
N CYS A 10 32.89 -24.69 -9.47
CA CYS A 10 32.27 -23.42 -9.82
C CYS A 10 31.32 -22.98 -8.70
N VAL A 11 31.75 -22.03 -7.87
CA VAL A 11 30.89 -21.32 -6.92
C VAL A 11 30.02 -20.34 -7.71
N PHE A 12 28.75 -20.68 -7.91
CA PHE A 12 27.75 -19.73 -8.41
C PHE A 12 27.42 -18.73 -7.30
N VAL A 13 27.95 -17.51 -7.42
CA VAL A 13 27.50 -16.37 -6.62
C VAL A 13 26.16 -15.93 -7.21
N ALA A 14 25.07 -16.20 -6.51
CA ALA A 14 23.74 -15.74 -6.89
C ALA A 14 23.65 -14.22 -6.67
N SER A 15 23.81 -13.45 -7.75
CA SER A 15 23.56 -12.02 -7.76
C SER A 15 22.05 -11.78 -7.59
N ALA A 16 21.64 -11.30 -6.43
CA ALA A 16 20.27 -10.79 -6.25
C ALA A 16 20.14 -9.49 -7.06
N THR A 17 19.42 -9.55 -8.18
CA THR A 17 19.05 -8.36 -8.94
C THR A 17 18.09 -7.51 -8.10
N PRO A 18 18.35 -6.21 -7.90
CA PRO A 18 17.39 -5.33 -7.26
C PRO A 18 16.15 -5.23 -8.16
N THR A 19 15.02 -5.71 -7.66
CA THR A 19 13.72 -5.53 -8.30
C THR A 19 13.36 -4.05 -8.22
N LEU A 20 13.41 -3.35 -9.36
CA LEU A 20 12.92 -1.99 -9.47
C LEU A 20 11.41 -1.98 -9.14
N ALA A 21 11.02 -1.16 -8.18
CA ALA A 21 9.62 -0.97 -7.79
C ALA A 21 8.79 -0.59 -9.02
N GLN A 22 7.75 -1.37 -9.31
CA GLN A 22 6.88 -1.13 -10.47
C GLN A 22 6.09 0.18 -10.25
N PRO A 23 5.90 1.01 -11.30
CA PRO A 23 5.03 2.17 -11.22
C PRO A 23 3.61 1.69 -10.93
N HIS A 24 3.07 2.13 -9.80
CA HIS A 24 1.72 1.77 -9.39
C HIS A 24 0.72 2.58 -10.23
N VAL A 25 -0.05 1.89 -11.07
CA VAL A 25 -1.07 2.52 -11.92
C VAL A 25 -2.35 2.65 -11.09
N LEU A 26 -2.95 3.84 -11.06
CA LEU A 26 -4.23 4.05 -10.38
C LEU A 26 -5.28 3.06 -10.91
N PRO A 27 -6.10 2.45 -10.04
CA PRO A 27 -7.11 1.50 -10.47
C PRO A 27 -8.08 2.18 -11.46
N PRO A 28 -8.41 1.50 -12.57
CA PRO A 28 -9.29 2.07 -13.60
C PRO A 28 -10.70 2.24 -13.03
N GLY A 29 -11.20 3.48 -13.02
CA GLY A 29 -12.53 3.81 -12.55
C GLY A 29 -12.79 5.31 -12.58
N ARG A 30 -14.04 5.72 -12.75
CA ARG A 30 -14.45 7.13 -12.61
C ARG A 30 -14.72 7.37 -11.11
N PRO A 31 -14.12 8.38 -10.47
CA PRO A 31 -14.46 8.71 -9.09
C PRO A 31 -15.88 9.29 -9.02
N ASP A 32 -16.59 8.99 -7.93
CA ASP A 32 -17.93 9.52 -7.65
C ASP A 32 -17.85 10.97 -7.14
N VAL A 33 -16.75 11.29 -6.47
CA VAL A 33 -16.44 12.63 -5.97
C VAL A 33 -14.99 12.96 -6.25
N HIS A 34 -14.76 14.18 -6.75
CA HIS A 34 -13.44 14.76 -6.88
C HIS A 34 -13.26 15.90 -5.89
N ILE A 35 -12.25 15.79 -5.03
CA ILE A 35 -11.93 16.75 -3.99
C ILE A 35 -10.56 17.33 -4.33
N SER A 36 -10.47 18.65 -4.50
CA SER A 36 -9.19 19.36 -4.65
C SER A 36 -8.95 20.19 -3.40
N VAL A 37 -7.75 20.04 -2.83
CA VAL A 37 -7.29 20.77 -1.67
C VAL A 37 -6.13 21.66 -2.08
N THR A 38 -6.28 22.96 -1.90
CA THR A 38 -5.29 23.97 -2.25
C THR A 38 -4.94 24.78 -1.01
N LYS A 39 -3.69 24.70 -0.55
CA LYS A 39 -3.24 25.49 0.60
C LYS A 39 -3.30 26.99 0.29
N SER A 40 -3.96 27.77 1.14
CA SER A 40 -3.87 29.24 1.07
C SER A 40 -2.58 29.76 1.71
N SER A 41 -2.08 30.88 1.18
CA SER A 41 -1.01 31.67 1.80
C SER A 41 -1.48 32.41 3.05
N VAL A 42 -2.79 32.64 3.22
CA VAL A 42 -3.36 33.44 4.32
C VAL A 42 -3.93 32.61 5.47
N GLY A 43 -3.69 31.29 5.50
CA GLY A 43 -4.05 30.44 6.64
C GLY A 43 -4.74 29.14 6.24
N PRO A 44 -6.05 29.15 5.96
CA PRO A 44 -6.81 27.91 5.76
C PRO A 44 -6.55 27.24 4.41
N ASP A 45 -6.76 25.95 4.33
CA ASP A 45 -6.83 25.19 3.10
C ASP A 45 -8.16 25.48 2.41
N TYR A 46 -8.11 25.79 1.11
CA TYR A 46 -9.31 25.85 0.29
C TYR A 46 -9.62 24.45 -0.23
N VAL A 47 -10.87 24.05 -0.06
CA VAL A 47 -11.36 22.76 -0.52
C VAL A 47 -12.46 23.00 -1.53
N ARG A 48 -12.33 22.33 -2.66
CA ARG A 48 -13.39 22.23 -3.66
C ARG A 48 -13.79 20.78 -3.81
N VAL A 49 -15.06 20.50 -3.58
CA VAL A 49 -15.68 19.19 -3.79
C VAL A 49 -16.55 19.28 -5.02
N ARG A 50 -16.35 18.36 -5.96
CA ARG A 50 -17.15 18.24 -7.18
C ARG A 50 -17.77 16.86 -7.22
N MET A 51 -19.10 16.81 -7.22
CA MET A 51 -19.85 15.56 -7.36
C MET A 51 -19.93 15.16 -8.82
N GLN A 52 -19.87 13.85 -9.06
CA GLN A 52 -20.02 13.31 -10.41
C GLN A 52 -21.46 12.93 -10.75
N ASP A 53 -22.26 12.60 -9.73
CA ASP A 53 -23.70 12.40 -9.86
C ASP A 53 -24.39 13.76 -10.12
N GLU A 54 -25.20 13.82 -11.18
CA GLU A 54 -25.86 15.05 -11.63
C GLU A 54 -27.07 15.42 -10.76
N ASP A 55 -27.68 14.41 -10.14
CA ASP A 55 -28.85 14.55 -9.27
C ASP A 55 -28.48 14.48 -7.78
N TYR A 56 -27.18 14.70 -7.46
CA TYR A 56 -26.71 14.64 -6.08
C TYR A 56 -27.41 15.70 -5.21
N PRO A 57 -28.03 15.33 -4.07
CA PRO A 57 -28.78 16.28 -3.26
C PRO A 57 -27.85 17.31 -2.61
N ARG A 58 -28.19 18.60 -2.76
CA ARG A 58 -27.44 19.71 -2.18
C ARG A 58 -27.32 19.58 -0.66
N GLU A 59 -28.41 19.20 -0.01
CA GLU A 59 -28.51 19.06 1.44
C GLU A 59 -27.68 17.87 1.95
N LEU A 60 -27.55 16.81 1.14
CA LEU A 60 -26.70 15.66 1.47
C LEU A 60 -25.23 16.08 1.45
N LEU A 61 -24.80 16.76 0.37
CA LEU A 61 -23.43 17.27 0.26
C LEU A 61 -23.09 18.25 1.40
N ALA A 62 -24.01 19.16 1.75
CA ALA A 62 -23.84 20.06 2.89
C ALA A 62 -23.61 19.29 4.20
N LYS A 63 -24.43 18.26 4.48
CA LYS A 63 -24.30 17.44 5.69
C LYS A 63 -23.00 16.65 5.75
N GLN A 64 -22.54 16.13 4.61
CA GLN A 64 -21.26 15.42 4.53
C GLN A 64 -20.09 16.37 4.77
N ILE A 65 -20.14 17.57 4.21
CA ILE A 65 -19.13 18.61 4.48
C ILE A 65 -19.15 18.98 5.96
N GLU A 66 -20.31 19.23 6.56
CA GLU A 66 -20.41 19.46 8.01
C GLU A 66 -19.90 18.27 8.85
N ALA A 67 -20.09 17.02 8.38
CA ALA A 67 -19.52 15.84 9.03
C ALA A 67 -17.99 15.82 8.94
N LEU A 68 -17.40 16.24 7.82
CA LEU A 68 -15.94 16.41 7.68
C LEU A 68 -15.39 17.34 8.76
N GLY A 69 -16.02 18.51 8.95
CA GLY A 69 -15.60 19.45 10.01
C GLY A 69 -15.67 18.81 11.40
N ARG A 70 -16.71 18.02 11.68
CA ARG A 70 -16.86 17.27 12.94
C ARG A 70 -15.77 16.22 13.13
N TYR A 71 -15.44 15.43 12.11
CA TYR A 71 -14.36 14.43 12.20
C TYR A 71 -13.00 15.08 12.42
N MET A 72 -12.77 16.25 11.83
CA MET A 72 -11.56 17.05 12.02
C MET A 72 -11.51 17.81 13.35
N GLY A 73 -12.63 17.88 14.08
CA GLY A 73 -12.76 18.77 15.24
C GLY A 73 -12.56 20.24 14.90
N MET A 74 -12.92 20.66 13.67
CA MET A 74 -12.69 22.00 13.14
C MET A 74 -13.91 22.57 12.42
N ASP A 75 -14.13 23.87 12.59
CA ASP A 75 -15.21 24.57 11.89
C ASP A 75 -14.86 24.83 10.43
N ILE A 76 -15.86 24.64 9.58
CA ILE A 76 -15.80 24.96 8.15
C ILE A 76 -16.16 26.42 7.94
N ARG A 77 -15.42 27.08 7.05
CA ARG A 77 -15.58 28.52 6.76
C ARG A 77 -16.06 28.72 5.34
N GLY A 78 -17.07 29.57 5.17
CA GLY A 78 -17.50 30.06 3.87
C GLY A 78 -18.00 28.98 2.91
N LEU A 79 -18.74 27.98 3.43
CA LEU A 79 -19.34 26.94 2.59
C LEU A 79 -20.28 27.55 1.56
N GLN A 80 -19.94 27.37 0.28
CA GLN A 80 -20.74 27.75 -0.85
C GLN A 80 -20.99 26.52 -1.72
N ILE A 81 -22.26 26.18 -1.96
CA ILE A 81 -22.63 25.08 -2.84
C ILE A 81 -23.33 25.66 -4.06
N VAL A 82 -22.79 25.36 -5.25
CA VAL A 82 -23.26 25.86 -6.54
C VAL A 82 -23.53 24.67 -7.45
N SER A 83 -24.70 24.68 -8.09
CA SER A 83 -24.97 23.81 -9.23
C SER A 83 -24.65 24.61 -10.50
N SER A 84 -23.74 24.10 -11.31
CA SER A 84 -23.41 24.68 -12.61
C SER A 84 -23.83 23.72 -13.70
N ALA A 85 -24.48 24.22 -14.76
CA ALA A 85 -24.64 23.45 -15.98
C ALA A 85 -23.24 23.08 -16.49
N GLY A 86 -22.94 21.79 -16.62
CA GLY A 86 -21.71 21.35 -17.25
C GLY A 86 -21.66 21.92 -18.67
N GLY A 87 -20.52 22.50 -19.08
CA GLY A 87 -20.39 22.97 -20.46
C GLY A 87 -20.60 21.80 -21.45
N GLY A 88 -21.62 21.87 -22.30
CA GLY A 88 -21.90 20.86 -23.33
C GLY A 88 -22.93 19.79 -22.94
N MET A 89 -22.70 18.53 -23.35
CA MET A 89 -23.53 17.33 -23.08
C MET A 89 -23.39 16.78 -21.65
N ILE A 90 -22.71 17.50 -20.77
CA ILE A 90 -22.53 17.11 -19.36
C ILE A 90 -23.63 17.81 -18.58
N GLY A 91 -24.45 17.07 -17.84
CA GLY A 91 -25.56 17.65 -17.10
C GLY A 91 -25.10 18.51 -15.92
N ASN A 92 -25.99 18.70 -14.96
CA ASN A 92 -25.72 19.58 -13.84
C ASN A 92 -24.59 19.02 -12.97
N VAL A 93 -23.59 19.84 -12.66
CA VAL A 93 -22.49 19.47 -11.79
C VAL A 93 -22.62 20.24 -10.50
N LEU A 94 -22.81 19.51 -9.40
CA LEU A 94 -22.83 20.09 -8.07
C LEU A 94 -21.39 20.25 -7.55
N THR A 95 -21.05 21.47 -7.16
CA THR A 95 -19.74 21.82 -6.60
C THR A 95 -19.93 22.52 -5.26
N ALA A 96 -19.08 22.22 -4.29
CA ALA A 96 -18.99 22.92 -3.02
C ALA A 96 -17.59 23.46 -2.80
N ASP A 97 -17.50 24.74 -2.45
CA ASP A 97 -16.26 25.43 -2.09
C ASP A 97 -16.31 25.84 -0.62
N PHE A 98 -15.25 25.57 0.13
CA PHE A 98 -15.12 25.99 1.52
C PHE A 98 -13.65 26.09 1.94
N ALA A 99 -13.42 26.58 3.16
CA ALA A 99 -12.10 26.65 3.75
C ALA A 99 -12.04 25.96 5.12
N MET A 100 -10.97 25.22 5.38
CA MET A 100 -10.75 24.50 6.64
C MET A 100 -9.24 24.43 6.94
N ASN A 101 -8.84 24.27 8.20
CA ASN A 101 -7.43 24.11 8.54
C ASN A 101 -7.06 22.63 8.66
N GLY A 102 -5.76 22.34 8.69
CA GLY A 102 -5.23 21.05 9.14
C GLY A 102 -5.51 19.88 8.21
N LEU A 103 -5.83 20.12 6.93
CA LEU A 103 -5.93 19.05 5.94
C LEU A 103 -4.55 18.56 5.47
N ILE A 104 -3.53 19.39 5.67
CA ILE A 104 -2.15 19.14 5.24
C ILE A 104 -1.21 19.50 6.39
N ASP A 105 -0.46 18.52 6.89
CA ASP A 105 0.76 18.78 7.65
C ASP A 105 1.99 18.64 6.74
N ARG A 106 2.45 19.78 6.23
CA ARG A 106 3.60 19.84 5.32
C ARG A 106 4.93 19.48 5.99
N GLN A 107 5.09 19.75 7.28
CA GLN A 107 6.34 19.47 7.97
C GLN A 107 6.48 17.96 8.16
N ALA A 108 5.39 17.32 8.56
CA ALA A 108 5.33 15.87 8.69
C ALA A 108 5.30 15.18 7.31
N GLY A 109 4.64 15.76 6.31
CA GLY A 109 4.35 15.13 5.01
C GLY A 109 3.09 14.26 5.05
N ILE A 110 2.14 14.63 5.92
CA ILE A 110 0.92 13.89 6.22
C ILE A 110 -0.26 14.62 5.58
N PHE A 111 -1.12 13.84 4.91
CA PHE A 111 -2.34 14.32 4.28
C PHE A 111 -3.53 13.65 4.96
N GLU A 112 -4.53 14.44 5.33
CA GLU A 112 -5.74 13.92 5.94
C GLU A 112 -6.59 13.21 4.89
N LEU A 113 -6.71 11.89 4.99
CA LEU A 113 -7.52 11.07 4.06
C LEU A 113 -8.71 10.44 4.77
N ALA A 114 -8.53 10.02 6.03
CA ALA A 114 -9.53 9.28 6.78
C ALA A 114 -10.79 10.11 7.01
N SER A 115 -10.66 11.38 7.41
CA SER A 115 -11.81 12.23 7.66
C SER A 115 -12.64 12.51 6.41
N PHE A 116 -12.02 12.63 5.23
CA PHE A 116 -12.77 12.70 3.96
C PHE A 116 -13.53 11.41 3.68
N ALA A 117 -12.84 10.26 3.78
CA ALA A 117 -13.48 8.96 3.55
C ALA A 117 -14.68 8.74 4.49
N ARG A 118 -14.55 9.09 5.78
CA ARG A 118 -15.62 9.02 6.78
C ARG A 118 -16.76 9.99 6.52
N ALA A 119 -16.46 11.20 6.07
CA ALA A 119 -17.46 12.22 5.78
C ALA A 119 -18.39 11.85 4.62
N PHE A 120 -17.86 11.17 3.61
CA PHE A 120 -18.61 10.77 2.41
C PHE A 120 -19.20 9.36 2.48
N ALA A 121 -18.81 8.56 3.47
CA ALA A 121 -19.44 7.27 3.74
C ALA A 121 -20.85 7.41 4.30
N GLY A 122 -21.70 6.41 4.07
CA GLY A 122 -23.03 6.32 4.69
C GLY A 122 -24.11 7.15 3.98
N ALA A 123 -23.85 7.59 2.76
CA ALA A 123 -24.88 8.16 1.90
C ALA A 123 -25.96 7.12 1.56
N PRO A 124 -27.22 7.53 1.29
CA PRO A 124 -28.27 6.62 0.82
C PRO A 124 -27.83 5.87 -0.45
N ASP A 125 -28.32 4.65 -0.65
CA ASP A 125 -27.89 3.76 -1.74
C ASP A 125 -27.91 4.42 -3.13
N GLN A 126 -28.89 5.29 -3.42
CA GLN A 126 -29.02 6.01 -4.69
C GLN A 126 -27.93 7.08 -4.94
N HIS A 127 -27.25 7.53 -3.89
CA HIS A 127 -26.18 8.55 -3.92
C HIS A 127 -24.93 8.07 -3.18
N ARG A 128 -24.74 6.75 -3.15
CA ARG A 128 -23.62 6.10 -2.48
C ARG A 128 -22.31 6.52 -3.14
N VAL A 129 -21.30 6.83 -2.32
CA VAL A 129 -19.96 7.16 -2.77
C VAL A 129 -19.06 5.96 -2.52
N ASP A 130 -18.54 5.34 -3.57
CA ASP A 130 -17.64 4.21 -3.49
C ASP A 130 -16.19 4.60 -3.76
N VAL A 131 -15.96 5.62 -4.60
CA VAL A 131 -14.62 6.07 -4.98
C VAL A 131 -14.47 7.58 -4.81
N LEU A 132 -13.53 7.97 -3.95
CA LEU A 132 -13.10 9.36 -3.80
C LEU A 132 -11.78 9.58 -4.54
N ALA A 133 -11.69 10.66 -5.32
CA ALA A 133 -10.43 11.20 -5.80
C ALA A 133 -10.11 12.47 -5.00
N ILE A 134 -8.97 12.49 -4.30
CA ILE A 134 -8.52 13.63 -3.48
C ILE A 134 -7.18 14.11 -4.00
N THR A 135 -7.13 15.34 -4.50
CA THR A 135 -5.93 15.95 -5.08
C THR A 135 -5.44 17.06 -4.18
N PHE A 136 -4.20 16.91 -3.69
CA PHE A 136 -3.49 17.96 -2.95
C PHE A 136 -2.60 18.74 -3.92
N GLU A 137 -3.01 19.97 -4.22
CA GLU A 137 -2.35 20.82 -5.22
C GLU A 137 -1.08 21.46 -4.68
N LYS A 138 -0.04 21.52 -5.52
CA LYS A 138 1.27 22.10 -5.22
C LYS A 138 2.02 21.39 -4.08
N GLU A 139 1.64 20.16 -3.78
CA GLU A 139 2.27 19.31 -2.77
C GLU A 139 3.16 18.24 -3.41
N ARG A 140 4.20 17.83 -2.67
CA ARG A 140 5.10 16.75 -3.07
C ARG A 140 5.04 15.63 -2.05
N PRO A 141 5.04 14.36 -2.50
CA PRO A 141 5.13 13.25 -1.57
C PRO A 141 6.49 13.27 -0.88
N LYS A 142 6.49 12.99 0.42
CA LYS A 142 7.69 12.82 1.23
C LYS A 142 8.00 11.33 1.35
N GLU A 143 9.17 10.94 0.86
CA GLU A 143 9.62 9.55 0.87
C GLU A 143 9.58 8.96 2.29
N GLY A 144 9.06 7.74 2.41
CA GLY A 144 8.94 7.03 3.68
C GLY A 144 7.85 7.53 4.63
N VAL A 145 7.12 8.61 4.29
CA VAL A 145 6.02 9.13 5.10
C VAL A 145 4.71 9.10 4.35
N THR A 146 4.67 9.77 3.19
CA THR A 146 3.46 9.93 2.38
C THR A 146 2.99 8.58 1.86
N VAL A 147 1.73 8.24 2.15
CA VAL A 147 1.14 6.96 1.80
C VAL A 147 1.13 6.78 0.28
N ALA A 148 1.91 5.82 -0.22
CA ALA A 148 1.92 5.46 -1.63
C ALA A 148 0.69 4.60 -1.97
N THR A 149 0.51 3.53 -1.20
CA THR A 149 -0.62 2.59 -1.30
C THR A 149 -0.96 2.04 0.08
N SER A 150 -2.22 1.69 0.29
CA SER A 150 -2.70 0.97 1.47
C SER A 150 -3.92 0.14 1.09
N SER A 151 -4.03 -1.07 1.64
CA SER A 151 -5.22 -1.90 1.44
C SER A 151 -5.65 -2.48 2.78
N GLY A 152 -6.82 -2.04 3.23
CA GLY A 152 -7.49 -2.52 4.44
C GLY A 152 -8.79 -3.24 4.11
N SER A 153 -9.46 -3.73 5.17
CA SER A 153 -10.81 -4.32 5.07
C SER A 153 -11.89 -3.26 4.81
N SER A 154 -11.66 -2.03 5.24
CA SER A 154 -12.59 -0.90 5.17
C SER A 154 -12.43 -0.04 3.92
N ALA A 155 -11.20 0.15 3.45
CA ALA A 155 -10.88 0.97 2.31
C ALA A 155 -9.57 0.52 1.63
N GLU A 156 -9.39 0.93 0.38
CA GLU A 156 -8.14 0.81 -0.37
C GLU A 156 -7.74 2.19 -0.87
N VAL A 157 -6.46 2.52 -0.71
CA VAL A 157 -5.89 3.82 -1.07
C VAL A 157 -4.74 3.61 -2.03
N VAL A 158 -4.77 4.35 -3.12
CA VAL A 158 -3.67 4.42 -4.08
C VAL A 158 -3.37 5.88 -4.36
N SER A 159 -2.10 6.27 -4.33
CA SER A 159 -1.68 7.61 -4.70
C SER A 159 -0.90 7.62 -6.02
N GLN A 160 -0.96 8.76 -6.70
CA GLN A 160 -0.13 9.08 -7.84
C GLN A 160 0.37 10.51 -7.71
N TYR A 161 1.66 10.70 -7.93
CA TYR A 161 2.26 12.02 -8.01
C TYR A 161 2.40 12.45 -9.47
N ASP A 162 1.83 13.61 -9.80
CA ASP A 162 2.05 14.29 -11.09
C ASP A 162 3.13 15.35 -10.92
N ALA A 163 4.30 15.11 -11.52
CA ALA A 163 5.42 16.03 -11.45
C ALA A 163 5.21 17.34 -12.24
N ASN A 164 4.35 17.33 -13.27
CA ASN A 164 4.06 18.51 -14.08
C ASN A 164 3.12 19.47 -13.34
N LEU A 165 2.11 18.91 -12.68
CA LEU A 165 1.14 19.68 -11.88
C LEU A 165 1.63 19.93 -10.45
N ASN A 166 2.72 19.25 -10.04
CA ASN A 166 3.23 19.24 -8.67
C ASN A 166 2.09 18.91 -7.69
N ALA A 167 1.37 17.82 -7.94
CA ALA A 167 0.19 17.45 -7.19
C ALA A 167 0.22 15.97 -6.84
N VAL A 168 -0.34 15.64 -5.68
CA VAL A 168 -0.55 14.24 -5.25
C VAL A 168 -2.05 13.96 -5.32
N GLU A 169 -2.44 13.04 -6.20
CA GLU A 169 -3.79 12.51 -6.28
C GLU A 169 -3.87 11.22 -5.47
N TYR A 170 -4.87 11.11 -4.63
CA TYR A 170 -5.25 9.91 -3.91
C TYR A 170 -6.57 9.39 -4.46
N ARG A 171 -6.64 8.09 -4.70
CA ARG A 171 -7.87 7.37 -4.97
C ARG A 171 -8.18 6.45 -3.81
N ILE A 172 -9.33 6.68 -3.20
CA ILE A 172 -9.81 5.92 -2.06
C ILE A 172 -11.05 5.15 -2.51
N THR A 173 -10.95 3.83 -2.53
CA THR A 173 -12.08 2.93 -2.76
C THR A 173 -12.63 2.48 -1.41
N LEU A 174 -13.86 2.85 -1.09
CA LEU A 174 -14.56 2.45 0.12
C LEU A 174 -15.12 1.03 -0.03
N LYS A 175 -14.81 0.16 0.93
CA LYS A 175 -15.33 -1.22 1.00
C LYS A 175 -16.47 -1.34 2.00
N THR A 176 -16.61 -0.37 2.90
CA THR A 176 -17.71 -0.22 3.85
C THR A 176 -18.32 1.18 3.73
N GLN A 177 -19.62 1.28 4.02
CA GLN A 177 -20.35 2.56 4.11
C GLN A 177 -20.59 2.98 5.56
N ASN A 178 -20.08 2.21 6.54
CA ASN A 178 -20.10 2.61 7.94
C ASN A 178 -18.88 3.51 8.23
N PRO A 179 -19.05 4.81 8.55
CA PRO A 179 -17.93 5.72 8.76
C PRO A 179 -17.03 5.32 9.94
N ASP A 180 -17.59 4.73 10.99
CA ASP A 180 -16.82 4.36 12.19
C ASP A 180 -15.87 3.17 11.95
N GLU A 181 -16.11 2.40 10.88
CA GLU A 181 -15.26 1.27 10.47
C GLU A 181 -14.13 1.69 9.53
N ILE A 182 -14.13 2.94 9.05
CA ILE A 182 -13.13 3.43 8.10
C ILE A 182 -11.84 3.78 8.84
N ASP A 183 -10.88 2.88 8.72
CA ASP A 183 -9.48 3.08 9.08
C ASP A 183 -8.60 3.18 7.83
N ILE A 184 -7.95 4.33 7.65
CA ILE A 184 -6.99 4.60 6.58
C ILE A 184 -5.72 5.12 7.27
N PRO A 185 -4.56 4.46 7.08
CA PRO A 185 -3.32 4.96 7.65
C PRO A 185 -2.94 6.27 6.95
N GLU A 186 -2.59 7.29 7.73
CA GLU A 186 -2.13 8.60 7.23
C GLU A 186 -0.63 8.63 6.90
N THR A 187 0.12 7.65 7.41
CA THR A 187 1.55 7.49 7.15
C THR A 187 1.85 6.07 6.73
N ILE A 188 2.93 5.87 5.98
CA ILE A 188 3.57 4.57 5.86
C ILE A 188 4.18 4.22 7.22
N GLN A 189 3.34 3.85 8.20
CA GLN A 189 3.84 2.88 9.15
C GLN A 189 4.16 1.67 8.30
N VAL A 190 5.43 1.32 8.20
CA VAL A 190 5.85 -0.01 7.76
C VAL A 190 4.95 -0.92 8.57
N GLN A 191 3.95 -1.53 7.92
CA GLN A 191 3.32 -2.71 8.45
C GLN A 191 4.44 -3.73 8.45
N THR A 192 5.28 -3.64 9.49
CA THR A 192 5.70 -4.82 10.20
C THR A 192 4.36 -5.43 10.50
N LYS A 193 3.90 -6.34 9.62
CA LYS A 193 3.08 -7.45 10.09
C LYS A 193 3.75 -7.76 11.40
N GLN A 194 3.07 -7.50 12.51
CA GLN A 194 3.31 -8.28 13.69
C GLN A 194 2.99 -9.69 13.18
N THR A 195 3.98 -10.33 12.53
CA THR A 195 4.29 -11.72 12.80
C THR A 195 4.14 -11.74 14.29
N ARG A 196 3.01 -12.28 14.77
CA ARG A 196 2.82 -12.56 16.19
C ARG A 196 4.18 -13.07 16.59
N GLN A 197 4.94 -12.28 17.35
CA GLN A 197 6.08 -12.83 18.05
C GLN A 197 5.36 -13.81 18.93
N ALA A 198 5.32 -15.07 18.48
CA ALA A 198 4.97 -16.17 19.31
C ALA A 198 5.84 -15.92 20.52
N SER A 199 5.20 -15.56 21.64
CA SER A 199 5.87 -15.48 22.92
C SER A 199 6.75 -16.70 22.95
N LYS A 200 8.07 -16.49 22.94
CA LYS A 200 9.03 -17.58 23.15
C LYS A 200 8.73 -18.07 24.55
N GLY A 201 7.74 -18.95 24.63
CA GLY A 201 7.58 -19.90 25.70
C GLY A 201 8.90 -20.63 25.70
N GLN A 202 9.69 -20.31 26.70
CA GLN A 202 10.90 -21.00 27.05
C GLN A 202 10.50 -22.44 27.43
N SER A 203 10.37 -23.30 26.42
CA SER A 203 10.43 -24.75 26.60
C SER A 203 11.70 -25.21 25.91
N GLY A 204 12.71 -25.52 26.73
CA GLY A 204 13.93 -26.17 26.27
C GLY A 204 13.61 -27.51 25.61
N GLY A 205 14.38 -27.87 24.60
CA GLY A 205 14.25 -29.15 23.92
C GLY A 205 15.00 -29.18 22.59
N HIS A 206 16.21 -29.76 22.61
CA HIS A 206 17.13 -29.92 21.50
C HIS A 206 16.50 -30.61 20.28
N LEU A 207 16.37 -29.90 19.13
CA LEU A 207 15.96 -30.51 17.86
C LEU A 207 16.73 -29.95 16.65
N VAL A 208 18.05 -29.82 16.78
CA VAL A 208 18.95 -29.63 15.61
C VAL A 208 20.15 -30.56 15.77
N PRO A 209 20.07 -31.83 15.31
CA PRO A 209 21.24 -32.39 14.62
C PRO A 209 20.93 -33.38 13.47
N TRP A 210 19.73 -33.38 12.87
CA TRP A 210 19.40 -34.42 11.86
C TRP A 210 19.85 -34.10 10.42
N VAL A 211 20.06 -32.83 10.06
CA VAL A 211 20.43 -32.45 8.67
C VAL A 211 21.90 -32.75 8.36
N ALA A 212 22.80 -32.72 9.35
CA ALA A 212 24.22 -33.03 9.15
C ALA A 212 24.48 -34.53 8.96
N ALA A 213 23.64 -35.41 9.50
CA ALA A 213 23.82 -36.87 9.41
C ALA A 213 23.55 -37.42 8.00
N PHE A 214 22.61 -36.84 7.25
CA PHE A 214 22.27 -37.30 5.90
C PHE A 214 23.35 -36.98 4.86
N ALA A 215 24.09 -35.87 5.02
CA ALA A 215 25.18 -35.52 4.10
C ALA A 215 26.39 -36.47 4.23
N VAL A 216 26.69 -36.95 5.45
CA VAL A 216 27.81 -37.87 5.69
C VAL A 216 27.51 -39.27 5.17
N ALA A 217 26.27 -39.76 5.32
CA ALA A 217 25.87 -41.08 4.83
C ALA A 217 25.94 -41.21 3.30
N ALA A 218 25.54 -40.18 2.55
CA ALA A 218 25.64 -40.17 1.10
C ALA A 218 27.10 -40.16 0.60
N GLY A 219 27.99 -39.43 1.28
CA GLY A 219 29.41 -39.38 0.94
C GLY A 219 30.14 -40.72 1.13
N VAL A 220 29.84 -41.45 2.20
CA VAL A 220 30.44 -42.78 2.46
C VAL A 220 29.95 -43.81 1.43
N LEU A 221 28.69 -43.74 1.01
CA LEU A 221 28.12 -44.66 0.03
C LEU A 221 28.80 -44.53 -1.35
N VAL A 222 29.03 -43.29 -1.79
CA VAL A 222 29.73 -43.01 -3.06
C VAL A 222 31.20 -43.44 -2.99
N TYR A 223 31.86 -43.25 -1.85
CA TYR A 223 33.26 -43.65 -1.67
C TYR A 223 33.46 -45.18 -1.72
N PHE A 224 32.52 -45.96 -1.17
CA PHE A 224 32.58 -47.43 -1.27
C PHE A 224 32.21 -47.96 -2.66
N ALA A 225 31.27 -47.33 -3.36
CA ALA A 225 30.88 -47.75 -4.72
C ALA A 225 31.99 -47.52 -5.77
N LEU A 226 32.85 -46.51 -5.58
CA LEU A 226 33.93 -46.17 -6.51
C LEU A 226 35.26 -46.84 -6.19
N ARG A 227 35.35 -47.66 -5.13
CA ARG A 227 36.61 -48.31 -4.75
C ARG A 227 36.87 -49.52 -5.65
N PRO A 228 37.93 -49.52 -6.49
CA PRO A 228 38.22 -50.67 -7.35
C PRO A 228 38.61 -51.87 -6.49
N GLY A 229 37.85 -52.95 -6.61
CA GLY A 229 38.11 -54.21 -5.90
C GLY A 229 39.50 -54.73 -6.23
N ARG A 230 40.39 -54.78 -5.23
CA ARG A 230 41.66 -55.48 -5.34
C ARG A 230 41.34 -56.97 -5.48
N LYS A 231 41.54 -57.52 -6.68
CA LYS A 231 41.49 -58.97 -6.92
C LYS A 231 42.49 -59.64 -5.98
N ALA A 232 41.98 -60.42 -5.03
CA ALA A 232 42.79 -61.29 -4.19
C ALA A 232 43.46 -62.31 -5.10
N LYS A 233 44.78 -62.21 -5.22
CA LYS A 233 45.61 -63.17 -5.92
C LYS A 233 45.68 -64.41 -5.03
N GLN A 234 44.92 -65.45 -5.37
CA GLN A 234 45.09 -66.77 -4.77
C GLN A 234 46.48 -67.29 -5.17
N THR A 235 47.35 -67.39 -4.19
CA THR A 235 48.64 -68.06 -4.28
C THR A 235 48.66 -69.18 -3.23
N THR A 236 49.12 -70.35 -3.69
CA THR A 236 49.73 -71.44 -2.91
C THR A 236 48.71 -72.39 -2.24
N GLY A 237 48.86 -73.72 -2.25
CA GLY A 237 49.87 -74.69 -2.69
C GLY A 237 49.26 -76.08 -2.43
N GLN A 238 49.48 -77.09 -3.28
CA GLN A 238 50.43 -78.18 -3.02
C GLN A 238 50.64 -78.52 -1.54
N GLU A 239 50.00 -79.60 -1.09
CA GLU A 239 50.65 -80.82 -0.55
C GLU A 239 49.79 -82.04 -0.91
#